data_AF-X1FIV6-F1
#
_entry.id   AF-X1FIV6-F1
#
_cell.length_a   1.000
_cell.length_b   1.000
_cell.length_c   1.000
_cell.angle_alpha   90.00
_cell.angle_beta   90.00
_cell.angle_gamma   90.00
#
_symmetry.space_group_name_H-M   'P 1'
#
loop_
_entity.id
_entity.type
_entity.pdbx_description
1 polymer ?
#
loop_
_entity_poly.entity_id
_entity_poly.type
_entity_poly.pdbx_seq_one_letter_code
_entity_poly.pdbx_strand_id
1 'polypeptide(L)'
;MVFIVQIFNGIGLGGGLYFYDQCIAEIIDEDEVMHGTRRSGIYYAVLNFLIRLSWIINFILIGIVFSTTDWQSYDPNPGVNTILGLQILMGVYPAIILVISLIGLYFYPIKGEKLAENRRNLDELHKQKQEKLQ
;
A
#
# COMPACT_ATOMS: atom_id res chain seq x y z
N MET A 1 -7.29 -21.77 17.65
CA MET A 1 -6.96 -20.34 17.78
C MET A 1 -6.34 -19.78 16.50
N VAL A 2 -5.21 -20.31 16.02
CA VAL A 2 -4.48 -19.78 14.84
C VAL A 2 -5.33 -19.69 13.57
N PHE A 3 -6.14 -20.72 13.26
CA PHE A 3 -7.01 -20.71 12.08
C PHE A 3 -8.09 -19.61 12.12
N ILE A 4 -8.63 -19.32 13.31
CA ILE A 4 -9.63 -18.26 13.48
C ILE A 4 -8.99 -16.90 13.21
N VAL A 5 -7.80 -16.65 13.77
CA VAL A 5 -7.04 -15.40 13.53
C VAL A 5 -6.73 -15.22 12.05
N GLN A 6 -6.38 -16.29 11.33
CA GLN A 6 -6.08 -16.20 9.91
C GLN A 6 -7.31 -15.94 9.03
N ILE A 7 -8.50 -16.41 9.42
CA ILE A 7 -9.75 -16.05 8.73
C ILE A 7 -9.99 -14.54 8.82
N PHE A 8 -9.84 -13.95 10.02
CA PHE A 8 -9.98 -12.51 10.19
C PHE A 8 -8.91 -11.72 9.44
N ASN A 9 -7.66 -12.21 9.41
CA ASN A 9 -6.59 -11.60 8.65
C ASN A 9 -6.88 -11.59 7.13
N GLY A 10 -7.39 -12.71 6.60
CA GLY A 10 -7.75 -12.85 5.19
C GLY A 10 -8.86 -11.88 4.74
N ILE A 11 -9.86 -11.64 5.58
CA ILE A 11 -10.93 -10.67 5.30
C ILE A 11 -10.35 -9.25 5.14
N GLY A 12 -9.41 -8.86 6.01
CA GLY A 12 -8.76 -7.56 5.93
C GLY A 12 -7.84 -7.40 4.71
N LEU A 13 -7.06 -8.44 4.39
CA LEU A 13 -6.13 -8.41 3.26
C LEU A 13 -6.85 -8.32 1.91
N GLY A 14 -8.01 -8.97 1.76
CA GLY A 14 -8.76 -8.99 0.50
C GLY A 14 -9.13 -7.60 -0.01
N GLY A 15 -9.61 -6.71 0.87
CA GLY A 15 -9.96 -5.34 0.48
C GLY A 15 -8.75 -4.42 0.28
N GLY A 16 -7.71 -4.56 1.13
CA GLY A 16 -6.53 -3.71 1.09
C GLY A 16 -5.66 -3.90 -0.15
N LEU A 17 -5.60 -5.11 -0.70
CA LEU A 17 -4.77 -5.43 -1.87
C LEU A 17 -5.18 -4.65 -3.12
N TYR A 18 -6.47 -4.44 -3.36
CA TYR A 18 -6.93 -3.71 -4.55
C TYR A 18 -7.07 -2.21 -4.33
N PHE A 19 -7.03 -1.78 -3.08
CA PHE A 19 -7.31 -0.39 -2.71
C PHE A 19 -6.28 0.57 -3.31
N TYR A 20 -4.99 0.23 -3.26
CA TYR A 20 -3.95 1.11 -3.80
C TYR A 20 -4.00 1.21 -5.33
N ASP A 21 -4.32 0.11 -6.02
CA ASP A 21 -4.49 0.08 -7.49
C ASP A 21 -5.66 0.97 -7.93
N GLN A 22 -6.73 1.02 -7.13
CA GLN A 22 -7.85 1.93 -7.39
C GLN A 22 -7.44 3.40 -7.17
N CYS A 23 -6.77 3.72 -6.07
CA CYS A 23 -6.33 5.09 -5.80
C CYS A 23 -5.37 5.64 -6.87
N ILE A 24 -4.44 4.83 -7.38
CA ILE A 24 -3.52 5.27 -8.43
C ILE A 24 -4.26 5.48 -9.76
N ALA A 25 -5.26 4.65 -10.09
CA ALA A 25 -6.09 4.84 -11.26
C ALA A 25 -6.87 6.16 -11.19
N GLU A 26 -7.47 6.48 -10.04
CA GLU A 26 -8.20 7.73 -9.82
C GLU A 26 -7.30 8.97 -9.95
N ILE A 27 -6.04 8.90 -9.48
CA ILE A 27 -5.05 9.97 -9.66
C ILE A 27 -4.67 10.12 -11.15
N ILE A 28 -4.47 9.01 -11.87
CA ILE A 28 -4.14 9.04 -13.29
C ILE A 28 -5.28 9.65 -14.11
N ASP A 29 -6.52 9.34 -13.76
CA ASP A 29 -7.70 9.89 -14.43
C ASP A 29 -7.86 11.40 -14.14
N GLU A 30 -7.61 11.86 -12.90
CA GLU A 30 -7.58 13.30 -12.58
C GLU A 30 -6.49 14.04 -13.37
N ASP A 31 -5.28 13.46 -13.48
CA ASP A 31 -4.19 14.03 -14.27
C ASP A 31 -4.52 14.09 -15.77
N GLU A 32 -5.20 13.07 -16.29
CA GLU A 32 -5.66 13.04 -17.68
C GLU A 32 -6.71 14.14 -17.95
N VAL A 33 -7.63 14.38 -17.02
CA VAL A 33 -8.62 15.46 -17.14
C VAL A 33 -7.93 16.83 -17.13
N MET A 34 -6.94 17.03 -16.27
CA MET A 34 -6.22 18.30 -16.13
C MET A 34 -5.30 18.62 -17.32
N HIS A 35 -4.57 17.61 -17.83
CA HIS A 35 -3.52 17.81 -18.83
C HIS A 35 -3.87 17.25 -20.23
N GLY A 36 -5.02 16.61 -20.39
CA GLY A 36 -5.50 16.02 -21.65
C GLY A 36 -4.70 14.80 -22.14
N THR A 37 -3.63 14.42 -21.44
CA THR A 37 -2.71 13.33 -21.83
C THR A 37 -2.65 12.27 -20.73
N ARG A 38 -2.81 10.99 -21.10
CA ARG A 38 -2.79 9.87 -20.14
C ARG A 38 -1.34 9.48 -19.85
N ARG A 39 -0.87 9.75 -18.63
CA ARG A 39 0.53 9.50 -18.20
C ARG A 39 0.69 8.28 -17.29
N SER A 40 -0.09 7.23 -17.51
CA SER A 40 -0.12 6.04 -16.63
C SER A 40 1.26 5.42 -16.38
N GLY A 41 2.12 5.36 -17.40
CA GLY A 41 3.45 4.73 -17.30
C GLY A 41 4.36 5.37 -16.23
N ILE A 42 4.31 6.69 -16.07
CA ILE A 42 5.17 7.40 -15.09
C ILE A 42 4.68 7.13 -13.67
N TYR A 43 3.35 7.21 -13.46
CA TYR A 43 2.76 6.94 -12.14
C TYR A 43 3.04 5.50 -11.68
N TYR A 44 2.85 4.51 -12.56
CA TYR A 44 3.17 3.12 -12.23
C TYR A 44 4.68 2.88 -12.05
N ALA A 45 5.55 3.58 -12.78
CA ALA A 45 6.99 3.47 -12.58
C ALA A 45 7.40 3.96 -11.18
N VAL A 46 6.90 5.11 -10.76
CA VAL A 46 7.17 5.67 -9.41
C VAL A 46 6.58 4.76 -8.33
N LEU A 47 5.34 4.29 -8.50
CA LEU A 47 4.70 3.37 -7.56
C LEU A 47 5.53 2.09 -7.37
N ASN A 48 5.92 1.44 -8.46
CA ASN A 48 6.70 0.21 -8.40
C ASN A 48 8.09 0.43 -7.81
N PHE A 49 8.70 1.59 -8.04
CA PHE A 49 9.96 1.97 -7.40
C PHE A 49 9.80 2.07 -5.87
N LEU A 50 8.73 2.72 -5.40
CA LEU A 50 8.44 2.84 -3.96
C LEU A 50 8.12 1.49 -3.31
N ILE A 51 7.39 0.60 -4.00
CA ILE A 51 7.13 -0.77 -3.51
C ILE A 51 8.45 -1.53 -3.30
N ARG A 52 9.38 -1.45 -4.27
CA ARG A 52 10.70 -2.09 -4.16
C ARG A 52 11.52 -1.51 -3.00
N LEU A 53 11.51 -0.19 -2.82
CA LEU A 53 12.17 0.46 -1.70
C LEU A 53 11.59 -0.03 -0.36
N SER A 54 10.27 -0.19 -0.30
CA SER A 54 9.57 -0.67 0.89
C SER A 54 10.00 -2.10 1.26
N TRP A 55 10.24 -2.97 0.27
CA TRP A 55 10.76 -4.32 0.51
C TRP A 55 12.17 -4.29 1.10
N ILE A 56 13.05 -3.41 0.59
CA ILE A 56 14.41 -3.24 1.12
C ILE A 56 14.36 -2.82 2.58
N ILE A 57 13.53 -1.83 2.93
CA ILE A 57 13.33 -1.37 4.31
C ILE A 57 12.84 -2.53 5.19
N ASN A 58 11.92 -3.35 4.69
CA ASN A 58 11.40 -4.51 5.41
C ASN A 58 12.52 -5.51 5.75
N PHE A 59 13.36 -5.85 4.78
CA PHE A 59 14.49 -6.77 5.00
C PHE A 59 15.52 -6.22 5.97
N ILE A 60 15.81 -4.91 5.91
CA ILE A 60 16.71 -4.25 6.87
C ILE A 60 16.14 -4.37 8.28
N LEU A 61 14.85 -4.11 8.47
CA LEU A 61 14.20 -4.20 9.77
C LEU A 61 14.23 -5.63 10.33
N ILE A 62 13.91 -6.62 9.50
CA ILE A 62 14.00 -8.04 9.87
C ILE A 62 15.43 -8.39 10.30
N GLY A 63 16.44 -7.92 9.54
CA GLY A 63 17.85 -8.12 9.86
C GLY A 63 18.27 -7.51 11.20
N ILE A 64 17.78 -6.30 11.51
CA ILE A 64 18.04 -5.64 12.80
C ILE A 64 17.43 -6.44 13.95
N VAL A 65 16.18 -6.90 13.81
CA VAL A 65 15.55 -7.70 14.87
C VAL A 65 16.34 -8.98 15.11
N PHE A 66 16.69 -9.72 14.06
CA PHE A 66 17.44 -10.97 14.21
C PHE A 66 18.86 -10.80 14.73
N SER A 67 19.55 -9.71 14.40
CA SER A 67 20.88 -9.43 14.95
C SER A 67 20.84 -9.06 16.43
N THR A 68 19.74 -8.46 16.91
CA THR A 68 19.58 -8.10 18.33
C THR A 68 19.09 -9.24 19.23
N THR A 69 18.52 -10.30 18.65
CA THR A 69 17.90 -11.41 19.43
C THR A 69 18.81 -12.64 19.60
N ASP A 70 20.12 -12.52 19.30
CA ASP A 70 21.13 -13.61 19.34
C ASP A 70 20.67 -14.91 18.66
N TRP A 71 19.89 -14.77 17.58
CA TRP A 71 19.26 -15.91 16.89
C TRP A 71 20.26 -16.84 16.21
N GLN A 72 21.51 -16.39 16.04
CA GLN A 72 22.59 -17.12 15.37
C GLN A 72 23.20 -18.23 16.25
N SER A 73 23.11 -18.14 17.58
CA SER A 73 23.64 -19.13 18.51
C SER A 73 22.50 -19.89 19.19
N TYR A 74 22.50 -21.22 19.11
CA TYR A 74 21.56 -22.04 19.87
C TYR A 74 22.00 -22.08 21.34
N ASP A 75 21.41 -21.20 22.15
CA ASP A 75 21.48 -21.25 23.60
C ASP A 75 20.15 -21.81 24.14
N PRO A 76 20.14 -22.90 24.92
CA PRO A 76 18.90 -23.42 25.53
C PRO A 76 18.27 -22.48 26.58
N ASN A 77 18.99 -21.48 27.09
CA ASN A 77 18.42 -20.44 27.95
C ASN A 77 18.96 -19.05 27.55
N PRO A 78 18.51 -18.51 26.40
CA PRO A 78 18.97 -17.20 25.97
C PRO A 78 18.54 -16.17 27.01
N GLY A 79 19.49 -15.38 27.52
CA GLY A 79 19.22 -14.26 28.43
C GLY A 79 18.35 -13.14 27.80
N VAL A 80 18.02 -13.29 26.51
CA VAL A 80 17.22 -12.39 25.69
C VAL A 80 15.92 -13.11 25.29
N ASN A 81 14.77 -12.44 25.42
CA ASN A 81 13.48 -13.00 25.04
C ASN A 81 13.27 -12.94 23.51
N THR A 82 13.87 -13.90 22.81
CA THR A 82 13.80 -14.07 21.35
C THR A 82 12.37 -14.15 20.84
N ILE A 83 11.47 -14.76 21.62
CA ILE A 83 10.04 -14.91 21.30
C ILE A 83 9.35 -13.54 21.26
N LEU A 84 9.67 -12.64 22.20
CA LEU A 84 9.12 -11.29 22.25
C LEU A 84 9.58 -10.45 21.04
N GLY A 85 10.84 -10.59 20.60
CA GLY A 85 11.33 -9.93 19.39
C GLY A 85 10.57 -10.33 18.13
N LEU A 86 10.31 -11.63 17.96
CA LEU A 86 9.48 -12.17 16.88
C LEU A 86 8.02 -11.70 16.94
N GLN A 87 7.43 -11.66 18.14
CA GLN A 87 6.06 -11.17 18.32
C GLN A 87 5.91 -9.69 17.97
N ILE A 88 6.90 -8.85 18.30
CA ILE A 88 6.92 -7.44 17.91
C ILE A 88 7.02 -7.29 16.38
N LEU A 89 7.88 -8.08 15.74
CA LEU A 89 8.08 -8.05 14.29
C LEU A 89 6.82 -8.49 13.52
N MET A 90 6.09 -9.50 14.03
CA MET A 90 4.88 -10.01 13.38
C MET A 90 3.60 -9.25 13.73
N GLY A 91 3.57 -8.57 14.88
CA GLY A 91 2.36 -7.91 15.39
C GLY A 91 2.46 -6.38 15.41
N VAL A 92 3.37 -5.85 16.22
CA VAL A 92 3.47 -4.40 16.48
C VAL A 92 3.93 -3.64 15.23
N TYR A 93 4.92 -4.17 14.52
CA TYR A 93 5.43 -3.52 13.31
C TYR A 93 4.37 -3.37 12.21
N PRO A 94 3.67 -4.44 11.77
CA PRO A 94 2.60 -4.31 10.79
C PRO A 94 1.45 -3.42 11.27
N ALA A 95 1.13 -3.44 12.57
CA ALA A 95 0.11 -2.57 13.14
C ALA A 95 0.46 -1.09 13.03
N ILE A 96 1.71 -0.70 13.30
CA ILE A 96 2.18 0.69 13.15
C ILE A 96 2.06 1.14 11.70
N ILE A 97 2.53 0.32 10.76
CA ILE A 97 2.46 0.63 9.32
C ILE A 97 0.99 0.76 8.86
N LEU A 98 0.10 -0.09 9.37
CA LEU A 98 -1.33 -0.03 9.05
C LEU A 98 -1.98 1.26 9.58
N VAL A 99 -1.65 1.70 10.79
CA VAL A 99 -2.15 2.97 11.35
C VAL A 99 -1.67 4.16 10.50
N ILE A 100 -0.41 4.18 10.10
CA ILE A 100 0.13 5.24 9.22
C ILE A 100 -0.61 5.27 7.88
N SER A 101 -0.85 4.09 7.27
CA SER A 101 -1.61 3.97 6.03
C SER A 101 -3.05 4.47 6.17
N LEU A 102 -3.73 4.17 7.29
CA LEU A 102 -5.07 4.67 7.56
C LEU A 102 -5.12 6.19 7.71
N ILE A 103 -4.12 6.79 8.36
CA ILE A 103 -4.01 8.25 8.46
C ILE A 103 -3.84 8.86 7.07
N GLY A 104 -2.96 8.29 6.23
CA GLY A 104 -2.77 8.75 4.85
C GLY A 104 -4.07 8.69 4.03
N LEU A 105 -4.82 7.59 4.18
CA LEU A 105 -6.13 7.42 3.53
C LEU A 105 -7.17 8.43 4.03
N TYR A 106 -7.17 8.76 5.32
CA TYR A 106 -8.11 9.75 5.86
C TYR A 106 -8.00 11.11 5.16
N PHE A 107 -6.77 11.52 4.83
CA PHE A 107 -6.46 12.76 4.11
C PHE A 107 -6.59 12.65 2.59
N TYR A 108 -7.00 11.49 2.04
CA TYR A 108 -7.18 11.33 0.60
C TYR A 108 -8.28 12.27 0.08
N PRO A 109 -7.97 13.18 -0.87
CA PRO A 109 -8.88 14.25 -1.28
C PRO A 109 -9.86 13.82 -2.38
N ILE A 110 -9.56 12.75 -3.11
CA ILE A 110 -10.39 12.28 -4.22
C ILE A 110 -11.47 11.34 -3.66
N LYS A 111 -12.54 11.92 -3.12
CA LYS A 111 -13.66 11.15 -2.54
C LYS A 111 -15.00 11.84 -2.79
N GLY A 112 -16.06 11.04 -2.86
CA GLY A 112 -17.44 11.52 -2.97
C GLY A 112 -17.71 12.34 -4.24
N GLU A 113 -18.11 13.59 -4.05
CA GLU A 113 -18.50 14.50 -5.14
C GLU A 113 -17.36 14.75 -6.13
N LYS A 114 -16.13 14.96 -5.64
CA LYS A 114 -14.96 15.20 -6.49
C LYS A 114 -14.64 13.99 -7.39
N LEU A 115 -14.85 12.77 -6.89
CA LEU A 115 -14.68 11.55 -7.69
C LEU A 115 -15.75 11.45 -8.79
N ALA A 116 -17.00 11.79 -8.47
CA ALA A 116 -18.10 11.78 -9.45
C ALA A 116 -17.90 12.83 -10.54
N GLU A 117 -17.43 14.03 -10.17
CA GLU A 117 -17.08 15.09 -11.10
C GLU A 117 -15.95 14.67 -12.04
N ASN A 118 -14.85 14.14 -11.50
CA ASN A 118 -13.73 13.67 -12.32
C ASN A 118 -14.14 12.60 -13.33
N ARG A 119 -15.02 11.66 -12.95
CA ARG A 119 -15.53 10.64 -13.89
C ARG A 119 -16.34 11.26 -15.04
N ARG A 120 -17.19 12.24 -14.76
CA ARG A 120 -17.96 12.96 -15.80
C ARG A 120 -17.03 13.71 -16.76
N ASN A 121 -16.07 14.43 -16.22
CA ASN A 121 -15.11 15.19 -17.02
C ASN A 121 -14.25 14.27 -17.90
N LEU A 122 -13.89 13.08 -17.40
CA LEU A 122 -13.15 12.07 -18.16
C LEU A 122 -13.99 11.53 -19.34
N ASP A 123 -15.26 11.20 -19.11
CA ASP A 123 -16.18 10.72 -20.14
C ASP A 123 -16.39 11.77 -21.25
N GLU A 124 -16.53 13.04 -20.88
CA GLU A 124 -16.63 14.16 -21.82
C GLU A 124 -15.35 14.33 -22.65
N LEU A 125 -14.19 14.26 -22.00
CA LEU A 125 -12.89 14.33 -22.67
C LEU A 125 -12.71 13.20 -23.69
N HIS A 126 -13.13 11.97 -23.34
CA HIS A 126 -13.04 10.82 -24.24
C HIS A 126 -13.98 10.95 -25.44
N LYS A 127 -15.20 11.47 -25.24
CA LYS A 127 -16.13 11.79 -26.35
C LYS A 127 -15.54 12.84 -27.30
N GLN A 128 -15.02 13.95 -26.77
CA GLN A 128 -14.40 14.99 -27.59
C GLN A 128 -13.19 14.48 -28.39
N LYS A 129 -12.37 13.60 -27.80
CA LYS A 129 -11.24 12.97 -28.51
C LYS A 129 -11.73 12.07 -29.65
N GLN A 130 -12.81 11.31 -29.44
CA GLN A 130 -13.40 10.44 -30.47
C GLN A 130 -14.01 11.25 -31.62
N GLU A 131 -14.73 12.33 -31.32
CA GLU A 131 -15.32 13.22 -32.33
C GLU A 131 -14.27 13.93 -33.19
N LYS A 132 -13.10 14.26 -32.63
CA LYS A 132 -11.97 14.85 -33.39
C LYS A 132 -11.23 13.86 -34.29
N LEU A 133 -11.40 12.55 -34.07
CA LEU A 133 -10.77 11.49 -34.85
C LEU A 133 -11.66 11.02 -36.01
N GLN A 134 -12.96 11.39 -36.01
CA GLN A 134 -13.90 11.18 -37.10
C GLN A 134 -13.86 12.34 -38.10
#